data_AF-A0A3A1VHZ2-F1
#
_entry.id   AF-A0A3A1VHZ2-F1
#
_cell.length_a   1.000
_cell.length_b   1.000
_cell.length_c   1.000
_cell.angle_alpha   90.00
_cell.angle_beta   90.00
_cell.angle_gamma   90.00
#
_symmetry.space_group_name_H-M   'P 1'
#
loop_
_entity.id
_entity.type
_entity.pdbx_description
1 polymer ?
#
loop_
_entity_poly.entity_id
_entity_poly.type
_entity_poly.pdbx_seq_one_letter_code
_entity_poly.pdbx_strand_id
1 'polypeptide(L)'
;MQKTMCLCGNEAQLHYKDEIGRIKESIVTIKNVPIFHCPDCEDGYMTGPNCLRFAEQVRKAVELGVNELEFQEDEGFDQIAFNKYLIKLQKHLLMICL
;
A
#
# COMPACT_ATOMS: atom_id res chain seq x y z
N MET A 1 12.49 19.37 -3.66
CA MET A 1 11.60 18.36 -3.03
C MET A 1 10.20 18.62 -3.51
N GLN A 2 9.54 17.62 -4.10
CA GLN A 2 8.16 17.73 -4.56
C GLN A 2 7.25 17.73 -3.32
N LYS A 3 6.48 18.80 -3.11
CA LYS A 3 5.56 18.92 -1.98
C LYS A 3 4.29 18.14 -2.29
N THR A 4 3.92 17.19 -1.44
CA THR A 4 2.68 16.44 -1.60
C THR A 4 1.57 17.18 -0.86
N MET A 5 0.49 17.51 -1.56
CA MET A 5 -0.63 18.28 -1.01
C MET A 5 -1.70 17.34 -0.46
N CYS A 6 -2.29 17.68 0.69
CA CYS A 6 -3.47 17.00 1.20
C CYS A 6 -4.74 17.54 0.51
N LEU A 7 -5.84 16.78 0.57
CA LEU A 7 -7.14 17.19 0.03
C LEU A 7 -7.71 18.45 0.70
N CYS A 8 -7.31 18.73 1.94
CA CYS A 8 -7.67 19.95 2.66
C CYS A 8 -6.94 21.22 2.15
N GLY A 9 -6.00 21.07 1.21
CA GLY A 9 -5.22 22.17 0.64
C GLY A 9 -3.94 22.53 1.40
N ASN A 10 -3.65 21.85 2.51
CA ASN A 10 -2.40 22.01 3.27
C ASN A 10 -1.33 21.00 2.87
N GLU A 11 -0.10 21.26 3.29
CA GLU A 11 1.05 20.38 3.02
C GLU A 11 0.94 19.07 3.81
N ALA A 12 1.18 17.95 3.15
CA ALA A 12 1.33 16.66 3.79
C ALA A 12 2.81 16.33 3.96
N GLN A 13 3.17 15.79 5.12
CA GLN A 13 4.52 15.39 5.48
C GLN A 13 4.66 13.88 5.33
N LEU A 14 5.83 13.42 4.87
CA LEU A 14 6.12 12.00 4.77
C LEU A 14 6.50 11.44 6.15
N HIS A 15 5.80 10.39 6.57
CA HIS A 15 6.10 9.59 7.75
C HIS A 15 6.28 8.13 7.35
N TYR A 16 7.10 7.41 8.10
CA TYR A 16 7.21 5.96 7.99
C TYR A 16 6.56 5.34 9.22
N LYS A 17 5.60 4.45 8.99
CA LYS A 17 4.81 3.81 10.06
C LYS A 17 4.61 2.33 9.76
N ASP A 18 4.44 1.55 10.81
CA ASP A 18 4.05 0.14 10.68
C ASP A 18 2.56 0.06 10.38
N GLU A 19 2.19 -0.69 9.35
CA GLU A 19 0.80 -0.82 8.88
C GLU A 19 0.38 -2.28 8.81
N ILE A 20 -0.90 -2.53 9.10
CA ILE A 20 -1.44 -3.89 9.18
C ILE A 20 -2.12 -4.24 7.86
N GLY A 21 -1.65 -5.32 7.24
CA GLY A 21 -2.29 -5.94 6.09
C GLY A 21 -3.10 -7.19 6.48
N ARG A 22 -4.14 -7.48 5.71
CA ARG A 22 -4.96 -8.67 5.91
C ARG A 22 -5.31 -9.34 4.59
N ILE A 23 -5.16 -10.66 4.54
CA ILE A 23 -5.70 -11.52 3.48
C ILE A 23 -6.42 -12.69 4.15
N LYS A 24 -7.74 -12.76 3.96
CA LYS A 24 -8.62 -13.75 4.63
C LYS A 24 -8.46 -13.69 6.16
N GLU A 25 -7.88 -14.72 6.77
CA GLU A 25 -7.63 -14.80 8.22
C GLU A 25 -6.20 -14.45 8.61
N SER A 26 -5.29 -14.31 7.64
CA SER A 26 -3.91 -13.97 7.90
C SER A 26 -3.76 -12.46 8.09
N ILE A 27 -3.19 -12.08 9.23
CA ILE A 27 -2.85 -10.70 9.60
C ILE A 27 -1.34 -10.59 9.59
N VAL A 28 -0.81 -9.57 8.90
CA VAL A 28 0.62 -9.33 8.78
C VAL A 28 0.92 -7.85 9.00
N THR A 29 2.06 -7.55 9.59
CA THR A 29 2.55 -6.19 9.81
C THR A 29 3.61 -5.87 8.76
N ILE A 30 3.42 -4.80 8.00
CA ILE A 30 4.45 -4.27 7.12
C ILE A 30 5.07 -3.06 7.81
N LYS A 31 6.37 -3.12 8.07
CA LYS A 31 7.11 -2.09 8.80
C LYS A 31 7.58 -0.98 7.88
N ASN A 32 7.72 0.22 8.43
CA ASN A 32 8.28 1.39 7.73
C ASN A 32 7.57 1.72 6.40
N VAL A 33 6.24 1.70 6.39
CA VAL A 33 5.44 2.06 5.22
C VAL A 33 5.36 3.59 5.08
N PRO A 34 5.64 4.15 3.88
CA PRO A 34 5.55 5.58 3.62
C PRO A 34 4.10 6.08 3.57
N ILE A 35 3.72 6.88 4.56
CA ILE A 35 2.42 7.55 4.71
C ILE A 35 2.61 9.07 4.63
N PHE A 36 1.87 9.73 3.77
CA PHE A 36 1.75 11.19 3.75
C PHE A 36 0.67 11.61 4.75
N HIS A 37 1.07 12.31 5.82
CA HIS A 37 0.19 12.77 6.88
C HIS A 37 0.05 14.29 6.85
N CYS A 38 -1.19 14.77 6.90
CA CYS A 38 -1.48 16.19 7.05
C CYS A 38 -1.74 16.51 8.54
N PRO A 39 -0.95 17.40 9.17
CA PRO A 39 -1.15 17.74 10.58
C PRO A 39 -2.43 18.54 10.84
N ASP A 40 -3.00 19.19 9.80
CA ASP A 40 -4.16 20.07 9.98
C ASP A 40 -5.50 19.33 9.95
N CYS A 41 -5.65 18.34 9.07
CA CYS A 41 -6.86 17.50 9.02
C CYS A 41 -6.64 16.10 9.61
N GLU A 42 -5.43 15.84 10.11
CA GLU A 42 -4.99 14.57 10.69
C GLU A 42 -5.09 13.34 9.75
N ASP A 43 -5.41 13.56 8.47
CA ASP A 43 -5.51 12.49 7.48
C ASP A 43 -4.13 11.95 7.09
N GLY A 44 -4.06 10.64 6.91
CA GLY A 44 -2.92 9.92 6.35
C GLY A 44 -3.30 9.23 5.05
N TYR A 45 -2.45 9.29 4.03
CA TYR A 45 -2.64 8.57 2.78
C TYR A 45 -1.34 8.01 2.22
N MET A 46 -1.45 6.90 1.50
CA MET A 46 -0.38 6.37 0.66
C MET A 46 -0.57 6.87 -0.78
N THR A 47 0.53 7.02 -1.52
CA THR A 47 0.43 7.22 -2.97
C THR A 47 -0.03 5.93 -3.64
N GLY A 48 -0.58 6.05 -4.86
CA GLY A 48 -0.98 4.88 -5.66
C GLY A 48 0.11 3.80 -5.72
N PRO A 49 1.35 4.11 -6.13
CA PRO A 49 2.46 3.14 -6.12
C PRO A 49 2.72 2.49 -4.76
N ASN A 50 2.70 3.26 -3.68
CA ASN A 50 2.94 2.74 -2.34
C ASN A 50 1.81 1.82 -1.85
N CYS A 51 0.55 2.13 -2.13
CA CYS A 51 -0.60 1.26 -1.82
C CYS A 51 -0.44 -0.13 -2.44
N LEU A 52 0.02 -0.17 -3.69
CA LEU A 52 0.12 -1.39 -4.47
C LEU A 52 1.24 -2.27 -3.96
N ARG A 53 2.39 -1.64 -3.70
CA ARG A 53 3.54 -2.30 -3.13
C ARG A 53 3.27 -2.82 -1.72
N PHE A 54 2.54 -2.05 -0.91
CA PHE A 54 2.04 -2.51 0.37
C PHE A 54 1.20 -3.79 0.19
N ALA A 55 0.21 -3.78 -0.71
CA ALA A 55 -0.61 -4.96 -0.99
C ALA A 55 0.20 -6.18 -1.48
N GLU A 56 1.21 -5.97 -2.32
CA GLU A 56 2.12 -7.02 -2.77
C GLU A 56 2.93 -7.62 -1.63
N GLN A 57 3.45 -6.79 -0.73
CA GLN A 57 4.22 -7.27 0.42
C GLN A 57 3.34 -7.96 1.46
N VAL A 58 2.12 -7.50 1.67
CA VAL A 58 1.12 -8.21 2.48
C VAL A 58 0.88 -9.61 1.92
N ARG A 59 0.70 -9.73 0.60
CA ARG A 59 0.56 -11.03 -0.06
C ARG A 59 1.81 -11.89 0.09
N LYS A 60 3.00 -11.31 -0.10
CA LYS A 60 4.28 -12.00 0.06
C LYS A 60 4.47 -12.51 1.49
N ALA A 61 4.14 -11.71 2.51
CA ALA A 61 4.20 -12.12 3.91
C ALA A 61 3.33 -13.36 4.18
N VAL A 62 2.09 -13.32 3.68
CA VAL A 62 1.14 -14.44 3.80
C VAL A 62 1.63 -15.68 3.04
N GLU A 63 2.13 -15.52 1.82
CA GLU A 63 2.69 -16.62 1.01
C GLU A 63 3.93 -17.26 1.67
N LEU A 64 4.74 -16.47 2.39
CA LEU A 64 5.92 -16.93 3.13
C LEU A 64 5.59 -17.48 4.54
N GLY A 65 4.35 -17.29 5.02
CA GLY A 65 3.95 -17.67 6.37
C GLY A 65 4.62 -16.85 7.48
N VAL A 66 4.98 -15.59 7.19
CA VAL A 66 5.58 -14.67 8.17
C VAL A 66 4.56 -13.62 8.62
N ASN A 67 4.68 -13.18 9.86
CA ASN A 67 3.77 -12.19 10.45
C ASN A 67 4.27 -10.75 10.27
N GLU A 68 5.53 -10.56 9.87
CA GLU A 68 6.14 -9.23 9.71
C GLU A 68 7.03 -9.20 8.46
N LEU A 69 7.00 -8.08 7.73
CA LEU A 69 7.94 -7.76 6.64
C LEU A 69 8.31 -6.27 6.64
N GLU A 70 9.49 -5.95 6.14
CA GLU A 70 9.96 -4.57 5.96
C GLU A 70 9.48 -4.00 4.62
N PHE A 71 9.05 -2.74 4.59
CA PHE A 71 8.67 -2.08 3.34
C PHE A 71 9.88 -1.88 2.40
N GLN A 72 9.89 -2.59 1.28
CA GLN A 72 10.92 -2.48 0.26
C GLN A 72 10.51 -1.49 -0.84
N GLU A 73 11.18 -0.34 -0.92
CA GLU A 73 11.10 0.59 -2.06
C GLU A 73 11.98 0.08 -3.22
N ASP A 74 11.46 -0.73 -4.16
CA ASP A 74 12.25 -0.97 -5.39
C ASP A 74 12.20 0.25 -6.32
N GLU A 75 13.37 0.63 -6.86
CA GLU A 75 13.60 1.74 -7.79
C GLU A 75 12.99 1.54 -9.19
N GLY A 76 12.26 0.45 -9.44
CA GLY A 76 11.71 0.10 -10.77
C GLY A 76 10.25 -0.34 -10.69
N PHE A 77 9.32 0.62 -10.74
CA PHE A 77 7.89 0.33 -10.91
C PHE A 77 7.59 0.06 -12.39
N ASP A 78 7.37 -1.20 -12.77
CA ASP A 78 6.88 -1.58 -14.10
C ASP A 78 5.35 -1.44 -14.17
N GLN A 79 4.91 -0.35 -14.78
CA GLN A 79 3.51 0.01 -14.96
C GLN A 79 2.71 -1.01 -15.80
N ILE A 80 3.38 -1.81 -16.64
CA ILE A 80 2.76 -2.83 -17.48
C ILE A 80 2.45 -4.08 -16.65
N ALA A 81 3.39 -4.53 -15.82
CA ALA A 81 3.15 -5.59 -14.85
C ALA A 81 1.98 -5.24 -13.92
N PHE A 82 1.94 -3.97 -13.51
CA PHE A 82 0.89 -3.42 -12.65
C PHE A 82 -0.52 -3.42 -13.31
N ASN A 83 -0.66 -2.93 -14.54
CA ASN A 83 -1.96 -2.94 -15.21
C ASN A 83 -2.47 -4.36 -15.44
N LYS A 84 -1.58 -5.32 -15.72
CA LYS A 84 -1.93 -6.73 -15.84
C LYS A 84 -2.41 -7.33 -14.50
N TYR A 85 -1.87 -6.86 -13.39
CA TYR A 85 -2.28 -7.25 -12.04
C TYR A 85 -3.66 -6.72 -11.66
N LEU A 86 -3.97 -5.43 -11.91
CA LEU A 86 -5.30 -4.87 -11.67
C LEU A 86 -6.41 -5.61 -12.43
N ILE A 87 -6.15 -5.96 -13.69
CA ILE A 87 -7.09 -6.74 -14.51
C ILE A 87 -7.31 -8.15 -13.90
N LYS A 88 -6.27 -8.75 -13.31
CA LYS A 88 -6.37 -10.05 -12.65
C LYS A 88 -7.15 -9.98 -11.33
N LEU A 89 -6.99 -8.92 -10.55
CA LEU A 89 -7.76 -8.66 -9.33
C LEU A 89 -9.24 -8.44 -9.61
N GLN A 90 -9.59 -7.63 -10.62
CA GLN A 90 -10.99 -7.42 -11.02
C GLN A 90 -11.68 -8.74 -11.41
N LYS A 91 -10.96 -9.65 -12.07
CA LYS A 91 -11.48 -10.99 -12.42
C LYS A 91 -11.71 -11.91 -11.21
N HIS A 92 -11.03 -11.71 -10.09
CA HIS A 92 -11.27 -12.48 -8.87
C HIS A 92 -12.34 -11.85 -7.96
N LEU A 93 -12.50 -10.53 -7.97
CA LEU A 93 -13.61 -9.86 -7.28
C LEU A 93 -14.97 -10.11 -7.95
N LEU A 94 -15.02 -10.25 -9.28
CA LEU A 94 -16.26 -10.55 -10.02
C LEU A 94 -16.85 -11.95 -9.76
N MET A 95 -16.12 -12.87 -9.12
CA MET A 95 -16.67 -14.17 -8.70
C MET A 95 -17.26 -14.19 -7.28
N ILE A 96 -17.23 -13.07 -6.55
CA ILE A 96 -17.75 -12.96 -5.18
C ILE A 96 -19.09 -12.18 -5.14
N CYS A 97 -19.53 -11.62 -6.27
CA CYS A 97 -20.79 -10.87 -6.38
C CYS A 97 -21.85 -11.54 -7.27
N LEU A 98 -21.95 -12.87 -7.26
CA LEU A 98 -23.12 -13.61 -7.76
C LEU A 98 -23.78 -14.39 -6.64
#